data_AF-A0A9E1ZH48-F1
#
_entry.id   AF-A0A9E1ZH48-F1
#
_cell.length_a   1.000
_cell.length_b   1.000
_cell.length_c   1.000
_cell.angle_alpha   90.00
_cell.angle_beta   90.00
_cell.angle_gamma   90.00
#
_symmetry.space_group_name_H-M   'P 1'
#
loop_
_entity.id
_entity.type
_entity.pdbx_description
1 polymer ?
#
loop_
_entity_poly.entity_id
_entity_poly.type
_entity_poly.pdbx_seq_one_letter_code
_entity_poly.pdbx_strand_id
1 'polypeptide(L)'
;MKPEHWESIIAKHLDGVATIDEVADLSAAIEADESVRLLYLRMARVHAALATSPTGAGRVVSLLEERPFWRTGWMKAAALFVVGFAVFAMLWFGGNSLVVIKDVNGAVRWTRIDGKTRYFDSAGASVSAGTLESMTPDSSSTLTFADGTTVIVSGQFNLMISKDKGKLLSLREGVLFASVVPQATSQPMRLNTTTAELTVLGTRFEVIADQAQTKLSVNQGRVALQRVSDDTSVEVQAGYQTEALFTTEAPLQVTAIPNPARTWTADLEHDVDHGRWVPVESLLRIELGLDIEAGLVQEKNAREVYAERLSNVPDGSGAIFAEPVRNQRETLYFSSLSAKRNALRPILLSEEARFRIQGKVSLPSEIVIGVAATNPERLTPGRFSAERKVEGDFDIEIAVHELHTATQRAVGLELLSWFCFTTQREAKLAITGVELVGN
;
A
#
# COMPACT_ATOMS: atom_id res chain seq x y z
N MET A 1 -35.40 -25.85 0.78
CA MET A 1 -34.37 -26.90 0.87
C MET A 1 -33.85 -26.98 2.30
N LYS A 2 -33.39 -28.14 2.78
CA LYS A 2 -32.93 -28.29 4.18
C LYS A 2 -31.60 -27.55 4.39
N PRO A 3 -31.39 -26.86 5.54
CA PRO A 3 -30.17 -26.09 5.81
C PRO A 3 -28.87 -26.91 5.68
N GLU A 4 -28.92 -28.19 6.02
CA GLU A 4 -27.78 -29.14 5.92
C GLU A 4 -27.22 -29.32 4.49
N HIS A 5 -28.04 -29.07 3.45
CA HIS A 5 -27.60 -29.18 2.06
C HIS A 5 -26.61 -28.05 1.70
N TRP A 6 -26.92 -26.82 2.12
CA TRP A 6 -26.08 -25.66 1.82
C TRP A 6 -24.79 -25.67 2.61
N GLU A 7 -24.81 -26.12 3.87
CA GLU A 7 -23.59 -26.27 4.67
C GLU A 7 -22.56 -27.18 3.98
N SER A 8 -23.01 -28.29 3.40
CA SER A 8 -22.14 -29.24 2.68
C SER A 8 -21.52 -28.61 1.42
N ILE A 9 -22.33 -27.95 0.59
CA ILE A 9 -21.85 -27.30 -0.64
C ILE A 9 -20.90 -26.14 -0.31
N ILE A 10 -21.23 -25.34 0.70
CA ILE A 10 -20.39 -24.23 1.18
C ILE A 10 -19.06 -24.78 1.70
N ALA A 11 -19.06 -25.85 2.49
CA ALA A 11 -17.82 -26.47 2.99
C ALA A 11 -16.94 -26.98 1.83
N LYS A 12 -17.52 -27.73 0.88
CA LYS A 12 -16.78 -28.19 -0.31
C LYS A 12 -16.21 -27.04 -1.13
N HIS A 13 -16.96 -25.94 -1.26
CA HIS A 13 -16.52 -24.75 -1.98
C HIS A 13 -15.33 -24.10 -1.29
N LEU A 14 -15.40 -23.91 0.03
CA LEU A 14 -14.32 -23.33 0.84
C LEU A 14 -13.06 -24.22 0.88
N ASP A 15 -13.23 -25.54 0.84
CA ASP A 15 -12.13 -26.52 0.78
C ASP A 15 -11.58 -26.74 -0.64
N GLY A 16 -12.17 -26.11 -1.67
CA GLY A 16 -11.72 -26.20 -3.06
C GLY A 16 -12.04 -27.53 -3.75
N VAL A 17 -13.02 -28.29 -3.26
CA VAL A 17 -13.42 -29.62 -3.78
C VAL A 17 -14.85 -29.67 -4.33
N ALA A 18 -15.56 -28.54 -4.40
CA ALA A 18 -16.88 -28.45 -5.01
C ALA A 18 -16.83 -28.65 -6.53
N THR A 19 -17.86 -29.29 -7.09
CA THR A 19 -18.01 -29.42 -8.54
C THR A 19 -18.47 -28.11 -9.20
N ILE A 20 -18.34 -28.00 -10.52
CA ILE A 20 -18.77 -26.81 -11.27
C ILE A 20 -20.27 -26.54 -11.09
N ASP A 21 -21.09 -27.59 -11.11
CA ASP A 21 -22.54 -27.46 -10.91
C ASP A 21 -22.87 -27.02 -9.48
N GLU A 22 -22.18 -27.56 -8.47
CA GLU A 22 -22.32 -27.15 -7.07
C GLU A 22 -21.94 -25.68 -6.84
N VAL A 23 -20.91 -25.17 -7.56
CA VAL A 23 -20.51 -23.75 -7.48
C VAL A 23 -21.54 -22.84 -8.16
N ALA A 24 -22.08 -23.25 -9.30
CA ALA A 24 -23.12 -22.50 -9.99
C ALA A 24 -24.41 -22.40 -9.15
N ASP A 25 -24.83 -23.52 -8.56
CA ASP A 25 -26.00 -23.59 -7.67
C ASP A 25 -25.80 -22.73 -6.41
N LEU A 26 -24.60 -22.76 -5.82
CA LEU A 26 -24.27 -21.92 -4.67
C LEU A 26 -24.28 -20.43 -5.02
N SER A 27 -23.73 -20.04 -6.17
CA SER A 27 -23.72 -18.65 -6.62
C SER A 27 -25.15 -18.12 -6.79
N ALA A 28 -26.01 -18.88 -7.46
CA ALA A 28 -27.41 -18.51 -7.64
C ALA A 28 -28.17 -18.40 -6.30
N ALA A 29 -27.88 -19.29 -5.35
CA ALA A 29 -28.51 -19.27 -4.03
C ALA A 29 -28.04 -18.11 -3.14
N ILE A 30 -26.76 -17.70 -3.22
CA ILE A 30 -26.25 -16.53 -2.50
C ILE A 30 -26.91 -15.24 -2.99
N GLU A 31 -27.18 -15.13 -4.29
CA GLU A 31 -27.88 -14.00 -4.88
C GLU A 31 -29.36 -13.98 -4.47
N ALA A 32 -30.03 -15.14 -4.51
CA ALA A 32 -31.47 -15.23 -4.30
C ALA A 32 -31.90 -15.25 -2.82
N ASP A 33 -31.10 -15.83 -1.91
CA ASP A 33 -31.51 -16.11 -0.53
C ASP A 33 -30.53 -15.50 0.50
N GLU A 34 -31.02 -14.54 1.28
CA GLU A 34 -30.26 -13.88 2.34
C GLU A 34 -29.76 -14.86 3.42
N SER A 35 -30.52 -15.91 3.73
CA SER A 35 -30.14 -16.89 4.74
C SER A 35 -28.94 -17.72 4.30
N VAL A 36 -28.87 -18.08 3.01
CA VAL A 36 -27.72 -18.78 2.41
C VAL A 36 -26.49 -17.87 2.35
N ARG A 37 -26.69 -16.59 2.02
CA ARG A 37 -25.63 -15.58 2.04
C ARG A 37 -25.02 -15.40 3.43
N LEU A 38 -25.86 -15.30 4.47
CA LEU A 38 -25.41 -15.18 5.86
C LEU A 38 -24.71 -16.46 6.34
N LEU A 39 -25.19 -17.63 5.94
CA LEU A 39 -24.55 -18.91 6.22
C LEU A 39 -23.16 -19.00 5.57
N TYR A 40 -23.04 -18.61 4.30
CA TYR A 40 -21.77 -18.55 3.58
C TYR A 40 -20.75 -17.64 4.28
N LEU A 41 -21.15 -16.40 4.61
CA LEU A 41 -20.28 -15.44 5.31
C LEU A 41 -19.84 -15.97 6.69
N ARG A 42 -20.73 -16.66 7.41
CA ARG A 42 -20.40 -17.28 8.70
C ARG A 42 -19.35 -18.37 8.53
N MET A 43 -19.53 -19.29 7.59
CA MET A 43 -18.61 -20.41 7.37
C MET A 43 -17.27 -19.93 6.79
N ALA A 44 -17.27 -18.95 5.89
CA ALA A 44 -16.05 -18.35 5.35
C ALA A 44 -15.19 -17.68 6.44
N ARG A 45 -15.82 -17.02 7.42
CA ARG A 45 -15.11 -16.46 8.59
C ARG A 45 -14.44 -17.55 9.44
N VAL A 46 -15.14 -18.66 9.68
CA VAL A 46 -14.57 -19.81 10.43
C VAL A 46 -13.43 -20.44 9.65
N HIS A 47 -13.58 -20.62 8.34
CA HIS A 47 -12.53 -21.18 7.48
C HIS A 47 -11.28 -20.30 7.44
N ALA A 48 -11.45 -18.97 7.33
CA ALA A 48 -10.35 -18.01 7.42
C ALA A 48 -9.65 -18.01 8.80
N ALA A 49 -10.40 -18.16 9.89
CA ALA A 49 -9.86 -18.26 11.24
C ALA A 49 -9.07 -19.57 11.47
N LEU A 50 -9.49 -20.67 10.83
CA LEU A 50 -8.79 -21.96 10.88
C LEU A 50 -7.54 -21.96 10.00
N ALA A 51 -7.59 -21.31 8.83
CA ALA A 51 -6.45 -21.16 7.92
C ALA A 51 -5.32 -20.29 8.49
N THR A 52 -5.62 -19.44 9.49
CA THR A 52 -4.66 -18.56 10.16
C THR A 52 -4.08 -19.14 11.46
N SER A 53 -4.40 -20.39 11.82
CA SER A 53 -3.76 -21.07 12.96
C SER A 53 -2.36 -21.62 12.60
N PRO A 54 -1.31 -21.39 13.42
CA PRO A 54 0.09 -21.70 13.07
C PRO A 54 0.49 -23.18 13.12
N THR A 55 -0.45 -24.11 13.23
CA THR A 55 -0.15 -25.54 13.45
C THR A 55 -0.89 -26.40 12.44
N GLY A 56 -0.28 -26.58 11.27
CA GLY A 56 -0.74 -27.50 10.23
C GLY A 56 0.45 -28.06 9.48
N ALA A 57 1.19 -28.97 10.14
CA ALA A 57 2.27 -29.72 9.51
C ALA A 57 1.75 -30.48 8.29
N GLY A 58 2.44 -30.30 7.16
CA GLY A 58 2.10 -30.94 5.89
C GLY A 58 1.98 -32.45 6.03
N ARG A 59 0.84 -32.99 5.60
CA ARG A 59 0.67 -34.43 5.41
C ARG A 59 1.24 -34.79 4.05
N VAL A 60 2.52 -35.13 4.04
CA VAL A 60 3.22 -35.73 2.89
C VAL A 60 2.56 -37.09 2.61
N VAL A 61 1.82 -37.20 1.51
CA VAL A 61 1.44 -38.49 0.95
C VAL A 61 2.60 -38.96 0.09
N SER A 62 3.41 -39.85 0.65
CA SER A 62 4.43 -40.61 -0.08
C SER A 62 3.72 -41.58 -1.04
N LEU A 63 3.80 -41.33 -2.34
CA LEU A 63 3.49 -42.34 -3.34
C LEU A 63 4.69 -43.28 -3.45
N LEU A 64 4.42 -44.54 -3.12
CA LEU A 64 5.37 -45.65 -3.22
C LEU A 64 5.84 -45.84 -4.66
N GLU A 65 7.14 -46.09 -4.74
CA GLU A 65 7.92 -46.43 -5.90
C GLU A 65 7.60 -47.87 -6.36
N GLU A 66 7.17 -48.06 -7.61
CA GLU A 66 7.29 -49.36 -8.28
C GLU A 66 7.77 -49.22 -9.75
N ARG A 67 8.49 -50.25 -10.16
CA ARG A 67 9.48 -50.36 -11.24
C ARG A 67 8.88 -50.79 -12.60
N PRO A 68 9.69 -50.81 -13.69
CA PRO A 68 9.23 -50.62 -15.06
C PRO A 68 8.93 -51.92 -15.82
N PHE A 69 8.07 -51.85 -16.84
CA PHE A 69 8.03 -52.83 -17.93
C PHE A 69 7.81 -52.15 -19.30
N TRP A 70 8.59 -52.60 -20.27
CA TRP A 70 8.62 -52.19 -21.68
C TRP A 70 7.26 -52.30 -22.40
N ARG A 71 6.99 -51.38 -23.34
CA ARG A 71 6.87 -51.73 -24.77
C ARG A 71 6.88 -50.52 -25.71
N THR A 72 7.63 -50.73 -26.78
CA THR A 72 7.92 -49.93 -27.97
C THR A 72 6.66 -49.41 -28.67
N GLY A 73 6.65 -48.15 -29.12
CA GLY A 73 5.64 -47.74 -30.09
C GLY A 73 5.45 -46.25 -30.44
N TRP A 74 5.85 -45.26 -29.64
CA TRP A 74 5.32 -43.88 -29.81
C TRP A 74 6.38 -42.78 -30.07
N MET A 75 7.45 -43.05 -30.81
CA MET A 75 8.42 -41.98 -31.17
C MET A 75 8.03 -41.10 -32.38
N LYS A 76 6.78 -41.18 -32.86
CA LYS A 76 6.25 -40.19 -33.83
C LYS A 76 5.13 -39.31 -33.27
N ALA A 77 4.54 -39.66 -32.12
CA ALA A 77 3.51 -38.87 -31.45
C ALA A 77 4.08 -37.85 -30.45
N ALA A 78 5.30 -38.07 -29.94
CA ALA A 78 5.90 -37.21 -28.93
C ALA A 78 6.17 -35.77 -29.43
N ALA A 79 6.54 -35.56 -30.70
CA ALA A 79 6.79 -34.22 -31.22
C ALA A 79 5.50 -33.39 -31.38
N LEU A 80 4.42 -34.01 -31.86
CA LEU A 80 3.10 -33.36 -31.95
C LEU A 80 2.45 -33.16 -30.58
N PHE A 81 2.72 -34.04 -29.62
CA PHE A 81 2.26 -33.88 -28.24
C PHE A 81 3.06 -32.80 -27.51
N VAL A 82 4.36 -32.64 -27.75
CA VAL A 82 5.16 -31.53 -27.15
C VAL A 82 4.80 -30.19 -27.78
N VAL A 83 4.64 -30.10 -29.09
CA VAL A 83 4.17 -28.86 -29.74
C VAL A 83 2.72 -28.57 -29.40
N GLY A 84 1.86 -29.59 -29.42
CA GLY A 84 0.46 -29.50 -29.03
C GLY A 84 0.29 -29.17 -27.56
N PHE A 85 1.10 -29.74 -26.66
CA PHE A 85 1.14 -29.41 -25.23
C PHE A 85 1.78 -28.06 -24.97
N ALA A 86 2.75 -27.61 -25.76
CA ALA A 86 3.30 -26.27 -25.67
C ALA A 86 2.31 -25.21 -26.17
N VAL A 87 1.57 -25.46 -27.25
CA VAL A 87 0.49 -24.61 -27.77
C VAL A 87 -0.71 -24.65 -26.83
N PHE A 88 -1.07 -25.82 -26.31
CA PHE A 88 -2.12 -25.99 -25.30
C PHE A 88 -1.72 -25.34 -23.99
N ALA A 89 -0.48 -25.51 -23.51
CA ALA A 89 0.04 -24.79 -22.34
C ALA A 89 0.13 -23.29 -22.60
N MET A 90 0.47 -22.85 -23.81
CA MET A 90 0.47 -21.42 -24.18
C MET A 90 -0.96 -20.85 -24.24
N LEU A 91 -1.95 -21.65 -24.63
CA LEU A 91 -3.37 -21.28 -24.65
C LEU A 91 -4.05 -21.44 -23.28
N TRP A 92 -3.58 -22.35 -22.42
CA TRP A 92 -4.18 -22.71 -21.13
C TRP A 92 -3.51 -22.00 -19.95
N PHE A 93 -2.20 -21.73 -20.02
CA PHE A 93 -1.48 -20.85 -19.10
C PHE A 93 -1.36 -19.40 -19.62
N GLY A 94 -1.70 -19.14 -20.88
CA GLY A 94 -1.84 -17.81 -21.45
C GLY A 94 -3.11 -17.10 -20.98
N GLY A 95 -3.28 -16.94 -19.67
CA GLY A 95 -4.22 -15.93 -19.17
C GLY A 95 -3.74 -14.57 -19.67
N ASN A 96 -4.53 -13.91 -20.52
CA ASN A 96 -4.20 -12.62 -21.14
C ASN A 96 -3.48 -11.69 -20.15
N SER A 97 -2.17 -11.56 -20.31
CA SER A 97 -1.39 -10.61 -19.52
C SER A 97 -1.92 -9.22 -19.83
N LEU A 98 -2.36 -8.52 -18.79
CA LEU A 98 -2.87 -7.15 -18.94
C LEU A 98 -1.74 -6.15 -18.75
N VAL A 99 -0.80 -6.47 -17.85
CA VAL A 99 0.22 -5.56 -17.36
C VAL A 99 1.51 -6.34 -17.10
N VAL A 100 2.65 -5.68 -17.33
CA VAL A 100 3.97 -6.13 -16.92
C VAL A 100 4.44 -5.27 -15.76
N ILE A 101 4.85 -5.91 -14.67
CA ILE A 101 5.52 -5.25 -13.55
C ILE A 101 6.96 -4.96 -13.98
N LYS A 102 7.29 -3.70 -14.22
CA LYS A 102 8.63 -3.26 -14.64
C LYS A 102 9.59 -3.02 -13.49
N ASP A 103 9.07 -2.68 -12.32
CA ASP A 103 9.89 -2.43 -11.15
C ASP A 103 9.08 -2.67 -9.87
N VAL A 104 9.76 -3.13 -8.82
CA VAL A 104 9.17 -3.38 -7.50
C VAL A 104 10.18 -2.97 -6.44
N ASN A 105 9.71 -2.23 -5.45
CA ASN A 105 10.41 -1.97 -4.20
C ASN A 105 9.55 -2.48 -3.04
N GLY A 106 10.19 -2.84 -1.92
CA GLY A 106 9.54 -3.49 -0.80
C GLY A 106 8.95 -4.85 -1.16
N ALA A 107 8.09 -5.39 -0.30
CA ALA A 107 7.33 -6.58 -0.63
C ALA A 107 5.97 -6.18 -1.20
N VAL A 108 5.65 -6.70 -2.38
CA VAL A 108 4.35 -6.47 -3.02
C VAL A 108 3.68 -7.82 -3.25
N ARG A 109 2.41 -7.92 -2.86
CA ARG A 109 1.59 -9.11 -3.06
C ARG A 109 0.64 -8.86 -4.23
N TRP A 110 0.55 -9.86 -5.09
CA TRP A 110 -0.45 -9.93 -6.13
C TRP A 110 -1.40 -11.08 -5.88
N THR A 111 -2.69 -10.79 -5.90
CA THR A 111 -3.77 -11.76 -5.76
C THR A 111 -4.56 -11.78 -7.05
N ARG A 112 -4.47 -12.85 -7.82
CA ARG A 112 -5.27 -13.01 -9.03
C ARG A 112 -6.76 -13.18 -8.66
N ILE A 113 -7.66 -12.93 -9.60
CA ILE A 113 -9.11 -13.12 -9.44
C ILE A 113 -9.48 -14.53 -8.94
N ASP A 114 -8.69 -15.56 -9.28
CA ASP A 114 -8.90 -16.95 -8.82
C ASP A 114 -8.39 -17.20 -7.37
N GLY A 115 -8.02 -16.14 -6.64
CA GLY A 115 -7.52 -16.20 -5.27
C GLY A 115 -6.05 -16.60 -5.14
N LYS A 116 -5.37 -16.97 -6.24
CA LYS A 116 -3.95 -17.35 -6.16
C LYS A 116 -3.08 -16.13 -5.90
N THR A 117 -2.26 -16.22 -4.86
CA THR A 117 -1.35 -15.16 -4.45
C THR A 117 0.07 -15.42 -4.93
N ARG A 118 0.79 -14.33 -5.24
CA ARG A 118 2.20 -14.33 -5.58
C ARG A 118 2.86 -13.09 -4.99
N TYR A 119 4.00 -13.27 -4.34
CA TYR A 119 4.83 -12.15 -3.91
C TYR A 119 5.81 -11.78 -5.04
N PHE A 120 6.02 -10.49 -5.22
CA PHE A 120 7.01 -9.94 -6.15
C PHE A 120 8.08 -9.19 -5.39
N ASP A 121 9.33 -9.49 -5.75
CA ASP A 121 10.56 -8.85 -5.27
C ASP A 121 11.47 -8.42 -6.44
N SER A 122 11.04 -8.68 -7.67
CA SER A 122 11.84 -8.48 -8.89
C SER A 122 10.96 -8.15 -10.09
N ALA A 123 11.52 -7.36 -11.00
CA ALA A 123 10.89 -6.89 -12.23
C ALA A 123 10.68 -8.01 -13.27
N GLY A 124 9.80 -7.73 -14.24
CA GLY A 124 9.58 -8.56 -15.44
C GLY A 124 8.39 -9.51 -15.36
N ALA A 125 7.65 -9.52 -14.26
CA ALA A 125 6.48 -10.37 -14.10
C ALA A 125 5.29 -9.84 -14.90
N SER A 126 4.77 -10.67 -15.82
CA SER A 126 3.49 -10.45 -16.47
C SER A 126 2.34 -10.87 -15.55
N VAL A 127 1.41 -9.95 -15.30
CA VAL A 127 0.22 -10.18 -14.47
C VAL A 127 -1.07 -10.04 -15.28
N SER A 128 -2.06 -10.82 -14.87
CA SER A 128 -3.44 -10.81 -15.41
C SER A 128 -4.26 -9.74 -14.68
N ALA A 129 -5.59 -9.85 -14.69
CA ALA A 129 -6.43 -9.13 -13.74
C ALA A 129 -6.28 -9.70 -12.32
N GLY A 130 -6.43 -8.84 -11.30
CA GLY A 130 -6.19 -9.14 -9.89
C GLY A 130 -5.88 -7.90 -9.07
N THR A 131 -5.48 -8.08 -7.82
CA THR A 131 -5.19 -7.02 -6.85
C THR A 131 -3.72 -7.02 -6.49
N LEU A 132 -3.10 -5.84 -6.56
CA LEU A 132 -1.75 -5.55 -6.12
C LEU A 132 -1.82 -4.81 -4.78
N GLU A 133 -1.05 -5.28 -3.81
CA GLU A 133 -1.09 -4.79 -2.43
C GLU A 133 0.32 -4.62 -1.87
N SER A 134 0.57 -3.50 -1.21
CA SER A 134 1.80 -3.28 -0.45
C SER A 134 1.83 -4.16 0.80
N MET A 135 2.94 -4.86 1.04
CA MET A 135 3.15 -5.64 2.26
C MET A 135 4.09 -4.96 3.25
N THR A 136 4.80 -3.92 2.80
CA THR A 136 5.70 -3.13 3.61
C THR A 136 5.46 -1.65 3.32
N PRO A 137 5.68 -0.74 4.28
CA PRO A 137 5.38 0.69 4.08
C PRO A 137 6.29 1.34 3.03
N ASP A 138 7.39 0.68 2.70
CA ASP A 138 8.32 1.07 1.67
C ASP A 138 7.97 0.61 0.26
N SER A 139 6.87 -0.13 0.10
CA SER A 139 6.52 -0.75 -1.16
C SER A 139 6.20 0.25 -2.26
N SER A 140 6.66 -0.06 -3.47
CA SER A 140 6.24 0.61 -4.69
C SER A 140 6.25 -0.36 -5.86
N SER A 141 5.42 -0.12 -6.87
CA SER A 141 5.43 -0.94 -8.09
C SER A 141 5.17 -0.11 -9.33
N THR A 142 5.97 -0.34 -10.37
CA THR A 142 5.78 0.21 -11.71
C THR A 142 5.14 -0.82 -12.62
N LEU A 143 3.99 -0.46 -13.17
CA LEU A 143 3.14 -1.27 -14.04
C LEU A 143 3.14 -0.68 -15.45
N THR A 144 3.36 -1.50 -16.47
CA THR A 144 3.26 -1.09 -17.88
C THR A 144 2.24 -1.96 -18.61
N PHE A 145 1.22 -1.31 -19.18
CA PHE A 145 0.23 -1.94 -20.03
C PHE A 145 0.79 -2.18 -21.44
N ALA A 146 0.16 -3.07 -22.19
CA ALA A 146 0.60 -3.43 -23.55
C ALA A 146 0.66 -2.24 -24.53
N ASP A 147 -0.13 -1.19 -24.31
CA ASP A 147 -0.15 0.02 -25.13
C ASP A 147 0.92 1.06 -24.74
N GLY A 148 1.72 0.79 -23.70
CA GLY A 148 2.72 1.70 -23.17
C GLY A 148 2.23 2.61 -22.05
N THR A 149 0.94 2.58 -21.70
CA THR A 149 0.43 3.25 -20.49
C THR A 149 1.21 2.75 -19.28
N THR A 150 1.73 3.67 -18.48
CA THR A 150 2.51 3.34 -17.27
C THR A 150 1.77 3.84 -16.04
N VAL A 151 1.64 2.98 -15.04
CA VAL A 151 1.01 3.28 -13.74
C VAL A 151 2.00 2.91 -12.65
N ILE A 152 2.16 3.78 -11.67
CA ILE A 152 3.09 3.58 -10.58
C ILE A 152 2.34 3.79 -9.29
N VAL A 153 2.46 2.84 -8.36
CA VAL A 153 1.86 2.92 -7.02
C VAL A 153 2.95 2.92 -5.96
N SER A 154 2.77 3.69 -4.90
CA SER A 154 3.76 3.86 -3.84
C SER A 154 3.12 4.06 -2.46
N GLY A 155 3.88 3.70 -1.42
CA GLY A 155 3.46 3.76 -0.02
C GLY A 155 2.61 2.54 0.36
N GLN A 156 1.71 2.72 1.31
CA GLN A 156 0.64 1.77 1.55
C GLN A 156 -0.39 1.89 0.41
N PHE A 157 -0.60 0.81 -0.35
CA PHE A 157 -1.54 0.80 -1.46
C PHE A 157 -2.30 -0.52 -1.62
N ASN A 158 -3.50 -0.39 -2.17
CA ASN A 158 -4.33 -1.51 -2.65
C ASN A 158 -4.95 -1.14 -4.00
N LEU A 159 -4.43 -1.76 -5.06
CA LEU A 159 -4.80 -1.48 -6.45
C LEU A 159 -5.35 -2.75 -7.12
N MET A 160 -6.63 -2.75 -7.46
CA MET A 160 -7.21 -3.76 -8.34
C MET A 160 -7.03 -3.33 -9.81
N ILE A 161 -6.58 -4.28 -10.63
CA ILE A 161 -6.40 -4.15 -12.07
C ILE A 161 -7.35 -5.13 -12.75
N SER A 162 -8.17 -4.63 -13.65
CA SER A 162 -9.04 -5.45 -14.48
C SER A 162 -9.19 -4.84 -15.87
N LYS A 163 -10.00 -5.50 -16.69
CA LYS A 163 -10.34 -5.04 -18.04
C LYS A 163 -11.85 -5.09 -18.20
N ASP A 164 -12.38 -4.04 -18.82
CA ASP A 164 -13.77 -3.94 -19.26
C ASP A 164 -13.75 -3.45 -20.72
N LYS A 165 -14.63 -2.50 -21.12
CA LYS A 165 -14.57 -1.81 -22.41
C LYS A 165 -13.20 -1.16 -22.65
N GLY A 166 -12.49 -0.79 -21.57
CA GLY A 166 -11.12 -0.26 -21.57
C GLY A 166 -10.32 -0.76 -20.36
N LYS A 167 -9.27 -0.03 -19.98
CA LYS A 167 -8.52 -0.31 -18.73
C LYS A 167 -9.39 0.08 -17.54
N LEU A 168 -9.55 -0.80 -16.56
CA LEU A 168 -10.25 -0.49 -15.32
C LEU A 168 -9.30 -0.72 -14.15
N LEU A 169 -9.05 0.36 -13.41
CA LEU A 169 -8.31 0.34 -12.16
C LEU A 169 -9.24 0.70 -11.01
N SER A 170 -9.01 0.08 -9.84
CA SER A 170 -9.64 0.52 -8.61
C SER A 170 -8.59 0.65 -7.52
N LEU A 171 -8.36 1.88 -7.08
CA LEU A 171 -7.44 2.24 -6.03
C LEU A 171 -8.22 2.49 -4.74
N ARG A 172 -8.12 1.58 -3.78
CA ARG A 172 -8.78 1.74 -2.47
C ARG A 172 -8.03 2.69 -1.56
N GLU A 173 -6.70 2.57 -1.56
CA GLU A 173 -5.79 3.44 -0.84
C GLU A 173 -4.45 3.53 -1.57
N GLY A 174 -3.75 4.65 -1.37
CA GLY A 174 -2.36 4.85 -1.78
C GLY A 174 -2.16 6.03 -2.73
N VAL A 175 -0.92 6.17 -3.21
CA VAL A 175 -0.53 7.18 -4.19
C VAL A 175 -0.29 6.52 -5.53
N LEU A 176 -0.99 6.99 -6.56
CA LEU A 176 -0.93 6.48 -7.93
C LEU A 176 -0.51 7.58 -8.89
N PHE A 177 0.53 7.32 -9.66
CA PHE A 177 0.96 8.14 -10.79
C PHE A 177 0.64 7.41 -12.08
N ALA A 178 0.09 8.11 -13.06
CA ALA A 178 -0.23 7.52 -14.35
C ALA A 178 0.22 8.40 -15.51
N SER A 179 0.87 7.77 -16.48
CA SER A 179 1.15 8.32 -17.80
C SER A 179 0.38 7.49 -18.82
N VAL A 180 -0.82 7.96 -19.17
CA VAL A 180 -1.78 7.22 -20.00
C VAL A 180 -1.60 7.60 -21.47
N VAL A 181 -1.35 6.60 -22.31
CA VAL A 181 -1.32 6.76 -23.77
C VAL A 181 -2.73 7.14 -24.25
N PRO A 182 -2.89 7.96 -25.31
CA PRO A 182 -4.21 8.31 -25.81
C PRO A 182 -5.10 7.08 -26.06
N GLN A 183 -6.31 7.11 -25.50
CA GLN A 183 -7.32 6.05 -25.58
C GLN A 183 -8.47 6.51 -26.49
N ALA A 184 -9.17 5.55 -27.11
CA ALA A 184 -10.40 5.86 -27.82
C ALA A 184 -11.50 6.28 -26.83
N THR A 185 -12.34 7.24 -27.22
CA THR A 185 -13.46 7.72 -26.39
C THR A 185 -14.44 6.62 -25.99
N SER A 186 -14.57 5.57 -26.80
CA SER A 186 -15.41 4.40 -26.50
C SER A 186 -14.75 3.40 -25.54
N GLN A 187 -13.45 3.53 -25.27
CA GLN A 187 -12.65 2.64 -24.43
C GLN A 187 -11.69 3.45 -23.53
N PRO A 188 -12.19 4.40 -22.73
CA PRO A 188 -11.34 5.19 -21.85
C PRO A 188 -10.68 4.30 -20.80
N MET A 189 -9.59 4.79 -20.22
CA MET A 189 -9.10 4.26 -18.96
C MET A 189 -9.97 4.81 -17.83
N ARG A 190 -10.46 3.93 -16.96
CA ARG A 190 -11.22 4.29 -15.75
C ARG A 190 -10.40 3.98 -14.50
N LEU A 191 -10.40 4.91 -13.55
CA LEU A 191 -9.81 4.74 -12.23
C LEU A 191 -10.87 5.04 -11.18
N ASN A 192 -11.28 4.02 -10.44
CA ASN A 192 -12.26 4.14 -9.38
C ASN A 192 -11.56 4.19 -8.02
N THR A 193 -12.04 5.07 -7.16
CA THR A 193 -11.62 5.18 -5.76
C THR A 193 -12.84 5.00 -4.86
N THR A 194 -12.67 5.09 -3.55
CA THR A 194 -13.79 5.07 -2.60
C THR A 194 -14.73 6.26 -2.79
N THR A 195 -14.22 7.41 -3.25
CA THR A 195 -14.98 8.68 -3.26
C THR A 195 -15.20 9.26 -4.66
N ALA A 196 -14.50 8.77 -5.68
CA ALA A 196 -14.58 9.30 -7.04
C ALA A 196 -14.34 8.25 -8.14
N GLU A 197 -14.99 8.47 -9.29
CA GLU A 197 -14.72 7.80 -10.55
C GLU A 197 -14.01 8.75 -11.52
N LEU A 198 -12.88 8.32 -12.08
CA LEU A 198 -12.07 9.11 -13.01
C LEU A 198 -12.11 8.49 -14.40
N THR A 199 -12.38 9.30 -15.42
CA THR A 199 -12.34 8.92 -16.84
C THR A 199 -11.18 9.61 -17.55
N VAL A 200 -10.30 8.82 -18.14
CA VAL A 200 -9.00 9.27 -18.68
C VAL A 200 -8.85 8.85 -20.15
N LEU A 201 -8.50 9.83 -21.00
CA LEU A 201 -8.33 9.63 -22.45
C LEU A 201 -6.89 9.76 -22.93
N GLY A 202 -5.93 10.19 -22.11
CA GLY A 202 -4.54 10.38 -22.55
C GLY A 202 -3.88 11.51 -21.76
N THR A 203 -3.47 11.19 -20.54
CA THR A 203 -3.22 12.19 -19.50
C THR A 203 -2.06 11.76 -18.61
N ARG A 204 -1.31 12.73 -18.10
CA ARG A 204 -0.36 12.55 -17.00
C ARG A 204 -0.95 13.16 -15.73
N PHE A 205 -1.15 12.33 -14.71
CA PHE A 205 -1.82 12.74 -13.49
C PHE A 205 -1.35 11.92 -12.28
N GLU A 206 -1.59 12.48 -11.10
CA GLU A 206 -1.40 11.89 -9.78
C GLU A 206 -2.77 11.76 -9.09
N VAL A 207 -2.98 10.64 -8.40
CA VAL A 207 -4.12 10.41 -7.50
C VAL A 207 -3.60 9.97 -6.15
N ILE A 208 -4.08 10.64 -5.11
CA ILE A 208 -3.96 10.18 -3.72
C ILE A 208 -5.36 9.80 -3.26
N ALA A 209 -5.53 8.57 -2.81
CA ALA A 209 -6.83 8.08 -2.37
C ALA A 209 -6.72 7.38 -1.00
N ASP A 210 -7.77 7.53 -0.21
CA ASP A 210 -8.05 6.75 0.99
C ASP A 210 -9.56 6.54 1.13
N GLN A 211 -10.04 6.18 2.32
CA GLN A 211 -11.47 5.96 2.57
C GLN A 211 -12.30 7.26 2.62
N ALA A 212 -11.68 8.38 2.96
CA ALA A 212 -12.34 9.65 3.20
C ALA A 212 -12.28 10.58 1.97
N GLN A 213 -11.26 10.45 1.13
CA GLN A 213 -11.02 11.40 0.04
C GLN A 213 -10.33 10.83 -1.19
N THR A 214 -10.40 11.59 -2.28
CA THR A 214 -9.57 11.43 -3.48
C THR A 214 -9.09 12.78 -3.96
N LYS A 215 -7.78 12.96 -3.97
CA LYS A 215 -7.10 14.14 -4.51
C LYS A 215 -6.55 13.79 -5.88
N LEU A 216 -6.92 14.58 -6.88
CA LEU A 216 -6.48 14.43 -8.26
C LEU A 216 -5.70 15.67 -8.67
N SER A 217 -4.47 15.48 -9.16
CA SER A 217 -3.62 16.53 -9.73
C SER A 217 -3.26 16.18 -11.16
N VAL A 218 -3.50 17.09 -12.12
CA VAL A 218 -3.27 16.83 -13.54
C VAL A 218 -2.07 17.64 -14.04
N ASN A 219 -1.04 16.95 -14.53
CA ASN A 219 0.17 17.59 -15.06
C ASN A 219 0.08 17.83 -16.57
N GLN A 220 -0.58 16.93 -17.33
CA GLN A 220 -0.74 17.06 -18.77
C GLN A 220 -2.06 16.44 -19.22
N GLY A 221 -2.81 17.11 -20.10
CA GLY A 221 -4.08 16.63 -20.61
C GLY A 221 -5.25 17.06 -19.73
N ARG A 222 -6.24 16.18 -19.58
CA ARG A 222 -7.41 16.40 -18.72
C ARG A 222 -7.97 15.09 -18.18
N VAL A 223 -8.63 15.15 -17.04
CA VAL A 223 -9.36 14.03 -16.42
C VAL A 223 -10.75 14.49 -16.07
N ALA A 224 -11.77 13.73 -16.45
CA ALA A 224 -13.10 13.92 -15.91
C ALA A 224 -13.18 13.16 -14.58
N LEU A 225 -13.60 13.84 -13.52
CA LEU A 225 -13.79 13.27 -12.19
C LEU A 225 -15.26 13.43 -11.80
N GLN A 226 -15.87 12.34 -11.36
CA GLN A 226 -17.21 12.31 -10.78
C GLN A 226 -17.11 11.87 -9.31
N ARG A 227 -17.66 12.65 -8.40
CA ARG A 227 -17.78 12.27 -6.98
C ARG A 227 -18.89 11.25 -6.82
N VAL A 228 -18.61 10.16 -6.10
CA VAL A 228 -19.53 9.03 -5.91
C VAL A 228 -20.73 9.37 -5.02
N SER A 229 -20.56 10.27 -4.04
CA SER A 229 -21.60 10.55 -3.04
C SER A 229 -22.79 11.35 -3.56
N ASP A 230 -22.63 12.10 -4.66
CA ASP A 230 -23.67 12.96 -5.22
C ASP A 230 -23.66 13.07 -6.76
N ASP A 231 -22.86 12.24 -7.43
CA ASP A 231 -22.66 12.21 -8.88
C ASP A 231 -22.17 13.55 -9.49
N THR A 232 -21.75 14.52 -8.67
CA THR A 232 -21.24 15.81 -9.15
C THR A 232 -19.93 15.59 -9.92
N SER A 233 -19.86 16.18 -11.11
CA SER A 233 -18.74 15.98 -12.03
C SER A 233 -17.99 17.28 -12.31
N VAL A 234 -16.67 17.20 -12.40
CA VAL A 234 -15.78 18.28 -12.81
C VAL A 234 -14.76 17.77 -13.84
N GLU A 235 -14.33 18.65 -14.74
CA GLU A 235 -13.18 18.37 -15.61
C GLU A 235 -11.95 19.09 -15.04
N VAL A 236 -10.88 18.33 -14.81
CA VAL A 236 -9.61 18.85 -14.29
C VAL A 236 -8.60 18.86 -15.43
N GLN A 237 -8.13 20.05 -15.80
CA GLN A 237 -7.14 20.27 -16.85
C GLN A 237 -5.72 20.35 -16.27
N ALA A 238 -4.71 20.24 -17.15
CA ALA A 238 -3.30 20.40 -16.77
C ALA A 238 -3.04 21.68 -15.96
N GLY A 239 -2.27 21.54 -14.87
CA GLY A 239 -1.96 22.62 -13.94
C GLY A 239 -3.02 22.84 -12.84
N TYR A 240 -4.07 22.01 -12.80
CA TYR A 240 -5.12 22.08 -11.79
C TYR A 240 -5.25 20.78 -11.01
N GLN A 241 -5.87 20.90 -9.84
CA GLN A 241 -6.19 19.82 -8.93
C GLN A 241 -7.62 19.95 -8.40
N THR A 242 -8.17 18.85 -7.91
CA THR A 242 -9.45 18.81 -7.21
C THR A 242 -9.39 17.78 -6.09
N GLU A 243 -10.23 17.97 -5.08
CA GLU A 243 -10.41 17.04 -3.98
C GLU A 243 -11.88 16.63 -3.89
N ALA A 244 -12.12 15.32 -3.97
CA ALA A 244 -13.43 14.72 -3.75
C ALA A 244 -13.45 14.09 -2.36
N LEU A 245 -14.15 14.73 -1.43
CA LEU A 245 -14.42 14.14 -0.12
C LEU A 245 -15.63 13.21 -0.20
N PHE A 246 -15.68 12.22 0.69
CA PHE A 246 -16.87 11.37 0.85
C PHE A 246 -18.11 12.20 1.26
N THR A 247 -17.90 13.25 2.08
CA THR A 247 -18.96 14.20 2.48
C THR A 247 -19.37 15.12 1.32
N THR A 248 -20.64 15.51 1.31
CA THR A 248 -21.22 16.45 0.35
C THR A 248 -21.26 17.89 0.85
N GLU A 249 -20.86 18.14 2.11
CA GLU A 249 -20.83 19.49 2.70
C GLU A 249 -19.81 20.39 2.02
N ALA A 250 -18.67 19.82 1.61
CA ALA A 250 -17.65 20.54 0.85
C ALA A 250 -18.00 20.53 -0.66
N PRO A 251 -17.93 21.69 -1.34
CA PRO A 251 -18.13 21.76 -2.77
C PRO A 251 -16.97 21.09 -3.52
N LEU A 252 -17.28 20.39 -4.62
CA LEU A 252 -16.26 19.85 -5.52
C LEU A 252 -15.68 20.98 -6.37
N GLN A 253 -14.49 21.47 -6.03
CA GLN A 253 -13.87 22.63 -6.65
C GLN A 253 -12.53 22.30 -7.31
N VAL A 254 -12.35 22.82 -8.52
CA VAL A 254 -11.10 22.73 -9.27
C VAL A 254 -10.26 23.97 -8.98
N THR A 255 -9.04 23.78 -8.49
CA THR A 255 -8.10 24.85 -8.11
C THR A 255 -6.77 24.65 -8.82
N ALA A 256 -5.99 25.73 -9.01
CA ALA A 256 -4.65 25.60 -9.59
C ALA A 256 -3.73 24.84 -8.62
N ILE A 257 -2.86 23.98 -9.16
CA ILE A 257 -1.80 23.35 -8.37
C ILE A 257 -0.91 24.47 -7.82
N PRO A 258 -0.77 24.60 -6.49
CA PRO A 258 0.01 25.68 -5.90
C PRO A 258 1.51 25.48 -6.14
N ASN A 259 2.26 26.57 -6.01
CA ASN A 259 3.73 26.48 -6.03
C ASN A 259 4.24 25.53 -4.92
N PRO A 260 5.24 24.69 -5.23
CA PRO A 260 5.78 23.75 -4.25
C PRO A 260 6.26 24.45 -2.97
N ALA A 261 5.93 23.86 -1.82
CA ALA A 261 6.55 24.17 -0.55
C ALA A 261 8.03 23.77 -0.56
N ARG A 262 8.83 24.48 0.24
CA ARG A 262 10.18 24.05 0.61
C ARG A 262 10.28 23.61 2.07
N THR A 263 9.20 23.77 2.81
CA THR A 263 9.07 23.37 4.20
C THR A 263 7.92 22.38 4.34
N TRP A 264 8.05 21.49 5.32
CA TRP A 264 7.02 20.55 5.71
C TRP A 264 7.22 20.19 7.17
N THR A 265 6.13 20.06 7.92
CA THR A 265 6.15 19.57 9.29
C THR A 265 5.14 18.44 9.34
N ALA A 266 5.55 17.27 9.81
CA ALA A 266 4.67 16.12 9.91
C ALA A 266 3.63 16.35 11.01
N ASP A 267 2.38 16.06 10.70
CA ASP A 267 1.35 15.83 11.71
C ASP A 267 1.42 14.35 12.10
N LEU A 268 2.11 14.03 13.19
CA LEU A 268 2.41 12.64 13.53
C LEU A 268 1.16 11.77 13.76
N GLU A 269 0.06 12.36 14.22
CA GLU A 269 -1.20 11.63 14.43
C GLU A 269 -1.86 11.29 13.09
N HIS A 270 -1.90 12.25 12.18
CA HIS A 270 -2.68 12.13 10.95
C HIS A 270 -1.87 11.65 9.75
N ASP A 271 -0.56 11.84 9.75
CA ASP A 271 0.32 11.48 8.63
C ASP A 271 0.92 10.07 8.79
N VAL A 272 0.75 9.40 9.94
CA VAL A 272 1.31 8.05 10.16
C VAL A 272 0.74 7.03 9.16
N ASP A 273 1.63 6.47 8.34
CA ASP A 273 1.32 5.35 7.43
C ASP A 273 1.65 4.01 8.09
N HIS A 274 2.70 3.96 8.91
CA HIS A 274 3.09 2.75 9.64
C HIS A 274 3.80 3.11 10.94
N GLY A 275 3.60 2.25 11.95
CA GLY A 275 4.00 2.49 13.33
C GLY A 275 2.80 2.80 14.20
N ARG A 276 3.02 2.83 15.51
CA ARG A 276 1.97 3.08 16.49
C ARG A 276 2.08 4.49 17.03
N TRP A 277 1.13 5.34 16.66
CA TRP A 277 0.90 6.62 17.32
C TRP A 277 0.53 6.42 18.79
N VAL A 278 1.17 7.18 19.68
CA VAL A 278 0.84 7.25 21.09
C VAL A 278 0.82 8.73 21.49
N PRO A 279 -0.34 9.26 21.93
CA PRO A 279 -0.47 10.66 22.29
C PRO A 279 0.27 10.97 23.60
N VAL A 280 0.72 12.21 23.76
CA VAL A 280 1.60 12.61 24.86
C VAL A 280 0.99 12.39 26.24
N GLU A 281 -0.33 12.48 26.39
CA GLU A 281 -1.04 12.17 27.64
C GLU A 281 -0.74 10.75 28.12
N SER A 282 -0.65 9.80 27.19
CA SER A 282 -0.35 8.41 27.51
C SER A 282 1.12 8.22 27.86
N LEU A 283 2.03 8.91 27.15
CA LEU A 283 3.46 8.90 27.43
C LEU A 283 3.77 9.46 28.82
N LEU A 284 3.22 10.64 29.13
CA LEU A 284 3.41 11.30 30.42
C LEU A 284 2.89 10.46 31.59
N ARG A 285 1.80 9.70 31.40
CA ARG A 285 1.30 8.76 32.44
C ARG A 285 2.27 7.61 32.69
N ILE A 286 2.87 7.06 31.63
CA ILE A 286 3.86 5.99 31.74
C ILE A 286 5.12 6.52 32.45
N GLU A 287 5.65 7.66 32.02
CA GLU A 287 6.82 8.29 32.64
C GLU A 287 6.57 8.62 34.12
N LEU A 288 5.41 9.18 34.43
CA LEU A 288 5.03 9.48 35.82
C LEU A 288 4.97 8.22 36.68
N GLY A 289 4.46 7.10 36.14
CA GLY A 289 4.46 5.80 36.82
C GLY A 289 5.88 5.34 37.17
N LEU A 290 6.81 5.43 36.20
CA LEU A 290 8.22 5.10 36.40
C LEU A 290 8.89 6.01 37.44
N ASP A 291 8.57 7.32 37.42
CA ASP A 291 9.10 8.28 38.39
C ASP A 291 8.61 8.00 39.82
N ILE A 292 7.36 7.54 39.98
CA ILE A 292 6.80 7.14 41.27
C ILE A 292 7.50 5.87 41.77
N GLU A 293 7.66 4.86 40.91
CA GLU A 293 8.36 3.62 41.24
C GLU A 293 9.83 3.88 41.61
N ALA A 294 10.49 4.82 40.94
CA ALA A 294 11.85 5.27 41.24
C ALA A 294 11.94 6.18 42.48
N GLY A 295 10.82 6.58 43.07
CA GLY A 295 10.76 7.48 44.22
C GLY A 295 11.09 8.95 43.90
N LEU A 296 11.16 9.31 42.62
CA LEU A 296 11.38 10.68 42.14
C LEU A 296 10.13 11.56 42.33
N VAL A 297 8.94 10.96 42.28
CA VAL A 297 7.66 11.64 42.51
C VAL A 297 6.87 10.92 43.61
N GLN A 298 6.32 11.68 44.55
CA GLN A 298 5.41 11.15 45.56
C GLN A 298 4.02 10.96 44.95
N GLU A 299 3.39 9.79 45.17
CA GLU A 299 2.08 9.45 44.58
C GLU A 299 1.01 10.51 44.83
N LYS A 300 0.99 11.11 46.03
CA LYS A 300 0.05 12.22 46.39
C LYS A 300 0.19 13.46 45.50
N ASN A 301 1.36 13.70 44.91
CA ASN A 301 1.65 14.84 44.05
C ASN A 301 1.50 14.51 42.55
N ALA A 302 1.24 13.24 42.20
CA ALA A 302 1.24 12.75 40.83
C ALA A 302 0.31 13.56 39.91
N ARG A 303 -0.88 13.91 40.40
CA ARG A 303 -1.87 14.68 39.62
C ARG A 303 -1.38 16.08 39.27
N GLU A 304 -0.74 16.77 40.20
CA GLU A 304 -0.22 18.12 39.99
C GLU A 304 0.95 18.11 39.01
N VAL A 305 1.90 17.18 39.20
CA VAL A 305 3.04 16.98 38.29
C VAL A 305 2.58 16.61 36.88
N TYR A 306 1.57 15.74 36.75
CA TYR A 306 1.00 15.39 35.45
C TYR A 306 0.40 16.63 34.75
N ALA A 307 -0.40 17.42 35.48
CA ALA A 307 -1.03 18.61 34.93
C ALA A 307 0.00 19.65 34.49
N GLU A 308 1.05 19.86 35.29
CA GLU A 308 2.18 20.74 34.95
C GLU A 308 2.90 20.26 33.68
N ARG A 309 3.29 18.98 33.62
CA ARG A 309 3.95 18.40 32.44
C ARG A 309 3.09 18.53 31.18
N LEU A 310 1.80 18.22 31.29
CA LEU A 310 0.87 18.32 30.16
C LEU A 310 0.74 19.77 29.69
N SER A 311 0.72 20.75 30.60
CA SER A 311 0.62 22.17 30.24
C SER A 311 1.86 22.73 29.53
N ASN A 312 3.00 22.03 29.60
CA ASN A 312 4.25 22.42 28.96
C ASN A 312 4.48 21.76 27.60
N VAL A 313 3.53 20.96 27.11
CA VAL A 313 3.63 20.27 25.82
C VAL A 313 2.53 20.80 24.88
N PRO A 314 2.82 21.05 23.58
CA PRO A 314 1.79 21.43 22.62
C PRO A 314 0.69 20.38 22.48
N ASP A 315 -0.56 20.83 22.29
CA ASP A 315 -1.68 19.96 21.94
C ASP A 315 -1.37 19.15 20.67
N GLY A 316 -1.79 17.89 20.62
CA GLY A 316 -1.51 16.97 19.50
C GLY A 316 -0.09 16.41 19.46
N SER A 317 0.74 16.68 20.47
CA SER A 317 2.05 16.05 20.59
C SER A 317 1.95 14.56 20.94
N GLY A 318 2.98 13.81 20.58
CA GLY A 318 3.07 12.39 20.89
C GLY A 318 4.26 11.75 20.20
N ALA A 319 4.23 10.43 20.06
CA ALA A 319 5.30 9.68 19.43
C ALA A 319 4.76 8.55 18.54
N ILE A 320 5.46 8.29 17.44
CA ILE A 320 5.25 7.11 16.60
C ILE A 320 6.28 6.07 17.01
N PHE A 321 5.82 4.98 17.61
CA PHE A 321 6.66 3.83 17.91
C PHE A 321 6.81 2.96 16.67
N ALA A 322 8.04 2.58 16.38
CA ALA A 322 8.36 1.70 15.27
C ALA A 322 7.77 0.31 15.50
N GLU A 323 7.04 -0.21 14.51
CA GLU A 323 6.41 -1.52 14.56
C GLU A 323 7.10 -2.52 13.62
N PRO A 324 7.11 -3.82 13.97
CA PRO A 324 7.84 -4.82 13.21
C PRO A 324 7.20 -5.02 11.82
N VAL A 325 8.02 -4.82 10.79
CA VAL A 325 7.75 -5.15 9.40
C VAL A 325 8.66 -6.30 9.01
N ARG A 326 8.06 -7.41 8.60
CA ARG A 326 8.83 -8.56 8.13
C ARG A 326 9.06 -8.42 6.63
N ASN A 327 10.31 -8.22 6.24
CA ASN A 327 10.72 -8.41 4.84
C ASN A 327 11.21 -9.86 4.65
N GLN A 328 11.56 -10.26 3.42
CA GLN A 328 12.00 -11.63 3.13
C GLN A 328 13.32 -12.04 3.83
N ARG A 329 14.12 -11.06 4.30
CA ARG A 329 15.48 -11.26 4.85
C ARG A 329 15.54 -11.12 6.37
N GLU A 330 14.86 -10.14 6.93
CA GLU A 330 14.91 -9.76 8.33
C GLU A 330 13.64 -9.02 8.80
N THR A 331 13.57 -8.71 10.08
CA THR A 331 12.51 -7.88 10.66
C THR A 331 13.05 -6.48 10.89
N LEU A 332 12.37 -5.49 10.31
CA LEU A 332 12.66 -4.08 10.52
C LEU A 332 11.66 -3.52 11.52
N TYR A 333 12.11 -2.68 12.44
CA TYR A 333 11.23 -1.85 13.27
C TYR A 333 11.08 -0.53 12.55
N PHE A 334 9.91 -0.32 11.93
CA PHE A 334 9.70 0.70 10.93
C PHE A 334 8.67 1.75 11.40
N SER A 335 8.89 3.00 11.01
CA SER A 335 7.94 4.10 11.14
C SER A 335 7.90 4.88 9.82
N SER A 336 6.71 5.24 9.34
CA SER A 336 6.55 6.10 8.16
C SER A 336 5.44 7.10 8.28
N LEU A 337 5.65 8.22 7.60
CA LEU A 337 4.78 9.37 7.54
C LEU A 337 4.51 9.73 6.08
N SER A 338 3.24 9.89 5.71
CA SER A 338 2.84 10.44 4.43
C SER A 338 3.05 11.96 4.41
N ALA A 339 3.80 12.46 3.44
CA ALA A 339 3.87 13.91 3.21
C ALA A 339 2.72 14.40 2.32
N LYS A 340 1.88 13.49 1.81
CA LYS A 340 0.87 13.74 0.78
C LYS A 340 -0.57 13.61 1.25
N ARG A 341 -0.83 12.79 2.28
CA ARG A 341 -2.18 12.52 2.78
C ARG A 341 -2.98 13.79 3.04
N ASN A 342 -2.38 14.74 3.77
CA ASN A 342 -3.03 16.01 4.11
C ASN A 342 -2.50 17.20 3.30
N ALA A 343 -1.41 17.06 2.56
CA ALA A 343 -0.85 18.14 1.77
C ALA A 343 -1.72 18.45 0.53
N LEU A 344 -2.09 19.72 0.38
CA LEU A 344 -2.68 20.28 -0.85
C LEU A 344 -1.65 20.93 -1.76
N ARG A 345 -0.37 20.93 -1.34
CA ARG A 345 0.75 21.53 -2.06
C ARG A 345 1.88 20.53 -2.22
N PRO A 346 2.51 20.43 -3.40
CA PRO A 346 3.76 19.70 -3.58
C PRO A 346 4.83 20.16 -2.58
N ILE A 347 5.68 19.24 -2.12
CA ILE A 347 6.82 19.57 -1.24
C ILE A 347 8.10 19.25 -2.01
N LEU A 348 8.87 20.27 -2.37
CA LEU A 348 10.09 20.15 -3.15
C LEU A 348 11.30 20.00 -2.22
N LEU A 349 12.10 18.96 -2.47
CA LEU A 349 13.35 18.70 -1.79
C LEU A 349 14.48 19.52 -2.44
N SER A 350 14.78 20.71 -1.90
CA SER A 350 15.88 21.56 -2.41
C SER A 350 17.25 21.08 -1.91
N GLU A 351 18.33 21.56 -2.56
CA GLU A 351 19.70 21.18 -2.20
C GLU A 351 20.09 21.60 -0.79
N GLU A 352 19.61 22.77 -0.34
CA GLU A 352 19.89 23.33 0.99
C GLU A 352 18.90 22.87 2.07
N ALA A 353 17.85 22.12 1.70
CA ALA A 353 16.88 21.66 2.66
C ALA A 353 17.47 20.59 3.59
N ARG A 354 17.00 20.57 4.83
CA ARG A 354 17.38 19.61 5.87
C ARG A 354 16.14 19.04 6.53
N PHE A 355 16.17 17.74 6.79
CA PHE A 355 15.22 17.13 7.71
C PHE A 355 15.76 17.27 9.12
N ARG A 356 15.02 17.95 10.00
CA ARG A 356 15.23 17.87 11.45
C ARG A 356 14.32 16.79 12.00
N ILE A 357 14.90 15.86 12.75
CA ILE A 357 14.23 14.66 13.23
C ILE A 357 14.48 14.53 14.72
N GLN A 358 13.39 14.42 15.45
CA GLN A 358 13.38 14.26 16.90
C GLN A 358 12.81 12.89 17.24
N GLY A 359 13.43 12.24 18.22
CA GLY A 359 12.99 10.92 18.65
C GLY A 359 13.78 10.38 19.82
N LYS A 360 13.54 9.10 20.10
CA LYS A 360 14.14 8.38 21.22
C LYS A 360 14.49 6.95 20.85
N VAL A 361 15.61 6.48 21.39
CA VAL A 361 15.99 5.06 21.45
C VAL A 361 16.38 4.68 22.88
N SER A 362 16.14 3.42 23.26
CA SER A 362 16.44 2.89 24.59
C SER A 362 17.90 2.45 24.77
N LEU A 363 18.65 2.31 23.68
CA LEU A 363 20.09 2.01 23.68
C LEU A 363 20.73 2.63 22.43
N PRO A 364 22.07 2.77 22.39
CA PRO A 364 22.77 3.21 21.18
C PRO A 364 22.44 2.34 19.98
N SER A 365 21.83 2.92 18.95
CA SER A 365 21.33 2.18 17.80
C SER A 365 21.67 2.86 16.48
N GLU A 366 21.79 2.03 15.45
CA GLU A 366 21.88 2.49 14.07
C GLU A 366 20.47 2.54 13.48
N ILE A 367 20.13 3.69 12.92
CA ILE A 367 18.86 3.96 12.26
C ILE A 367 19.11 4.34 10.81
N VAL A 368 18.19 3.93 9.95
CA VAL A 368 18.12 4.35 8.56
C VAL A 368 16.97 5.33 8.43
N ILE A 369 17.27 6.53 7.95
CA ILE A 369 16.28 7.57 7.69
C ILE A 369 16.23 7.79 6.19
N GLY A 370 15.04 7.95 5.64
CA GLY A 370 14.90 8.22 4.23
C GLY A 370 13.56 8.79 3.82
N VAL A 371 13.44 9.01 2.52
CA VAL A 371 12.26 9.54 1.86
C VAL A 371 11.92 8.75 0.62
N ALA A 372 10.64 8.59 0.35
CA ALA A 372 10.16 8.31 -0.99
C ALA A 372 9.92 9.66 -1.69
N ALA A 373 10.47 9.85 -2.87
CA ALA A 373 10.32 11.08 -3.63
C ALA A 373 10.16 10.79 -5.11
N THR A 374 9.42 11.63 -5.82
CA THR A 374 9.14 11.45 -7.26
C THR A 374 9.58 12.65 -8.08
N ASN A 375 9.90 12.39 -9.35
CA ASN A 375 10.00 13.45 -10.33
C ASN A 375 8.61 13.72 -10.91
N PRO A 376 7.99 14.89 -10.69
CA PRO A 376 6.62 15.15 -11.15
C PRO A 376 6.49 15.17 -12.67
N GLU A 377 7.57 15.44 -13.42
CA GLU A 377 7.55 15.38 -14.88
C GLU A 377 7.69 13.96 -15.39
N ARG A 378 8.61 13.17 -14.83
CA ARG A 378 8.90 11.80 -15.32
C ARG A 378 8.04 10.73 -14.66
N LEU A 379 7.35 11.08 -13.58
CA LEU A 379 6.58 10.20 -12.69
C LEU A 379 7.40 9.03 -12.12
N THR A 380 8.72 9.15 -12.00
CA THR A 380 9.57 8.08 -11.48
C THR A 380 9.80 8.28 -9.98
N PRO A 381 9.15 7.49 -9.09
CA PRO A 381 9.48 7.51 -7.68
C PRO A 381 10.82 6.82 -7.44
N GLY A 382 11.51 7.29 -6.41
CA GLY A 382 12.73 6.71 -5.89
C GLY A 382 12.72 6.76 -4.36
N ARG A 383 13.52 5.90 -3.75
CA ARG A 383 13.74 5.89 -2.30
C ARG A 383 15.17 6.33 -2.03
N PHE A 384 15.34 7.23 -1.09
CA PHE A 384 16.64 7.83 -0.80
C PHE A 384 16.84 7.82 0.71
N SER A 385 17.99 7.34 1.17
CA SER A 385 18.22 7.15 2.60
C SER A 385 19.63 7.48 3.01
N ALA A 386 19.82 7.71 4.30
CA ALA A 386 21.10 7.85 4.97
C ALA A 386 21.06 7.12 6.32
N GLU A 387 22.21 6.62 6.74
CA GLU A 387 22.40 5.95 8.03
C GLU A 387 22.87 6.95 9.09
N ARG A 388 22.40 6.75 10.33
CA ARG A 388 22.79 7.54 11.50
C ARG A 388 22.90 6.67 12.73
N LYS A 389 23.79 7.05 13.65
CA LYS A 389 23.86 6.50 15.00
C LYS A 389 23.20 7.48 15.96
N VAL A 390 22.32 6.98 16.80
CA VAL A 390 21.58 7.75 17.81
C VAL A 390 21.62 7.04 19.16
N GLU A 391 21.46 7.80 20.24
CA GLU A 391 21.43 7.30 21.62
C GLU A 391 20.48 8.20 22.44
N GLY A 392 19.69 7.59 23.33
CA GLY A 392 18.77 8.32 24.20
C GLY A 392 17.74 9.14 23.41
N ASP A 393 17.43 10.33 23.92
CA ASP A 393 16.66 11.34 23.19
C ASP A 393 17.60 12.04 22.20
N PHE A 394 17.17 12.14 20.93
CA PHE A 394 17.98 12.72 19.86
C PHE A 394 17.23 13.80 19.09
N ASP A 395 17.97 14.80 18.63
CA ASP A 395 17.54 15.86 17.72
C ASP A 395 18.65 16.02 16.68
N ILE A 396 18.41 15.52 15.47
CA ILE A 396 19.42 15.42 14.41
C ILE A 396 18.94 16.10 13.13
N GLU A 397 19.90 16.61 12.37
CA GLU A 397 19.65 17.14 11.02
C GLU A 397 20.30 16.24 9.95
N ILE A 398 19.57 16.02 8.85
CA ILE A 398 20.06 15.33 7.67
C ILE A 398 19.82 16.22 6.46
N ALA A 399 20.89 16.57 5.74
CA ALA A 399 20.74 17.35 4.52
C ALA A 399 20.17 16.48 3.39
N VAL A 400 19.28 17.06 2.58
CA VAL A 400 18.62 16.36 1.47
C VAL A 400 19.65 15.80 0.47
N HIS A 401 20.78 16.48 0.26
CA HIS A 401 21.84 16.00 -0.63
C HIS A 401 22.52 14.71 -0.15
N GLU A 402 22.40 14.36 1.14
CA GLU A 402 22.88 13.09 1.71
C GLU A 402 21.92 11.94 1.42
N LEU A 403 20.67 12.22 1.07
CA LEU A 403 19.68 11.20 0.71
C LEU A 403 19.91 10.80 -0.75
N HIS A 404 20.48 9.62 -0.94
CA HIS A 404 20.84 9.11 -2.26
C HIS A 404 20.57 7.62 -2.41
N THR A 405 20.44 7.19 -3.66
CA THR A 405 20.66 5.81 -4.10
C THR A 405 22.06 5.69 -4.69
N ALA A 406 22.42 4.50 -5.18
CA ALA A 406 23.65 4.31 -5.95
C ALA A 406 23.72 5.19 -7.23
N THR A 407 22.59 5.67 -7.75
CA THR A 407 22.52 6.31 -9.07
C THR A 407 21.92 7.71 -9.06
N GLN A 408 21.22 8.12 -8.00
CA GLN A 408 20.46 9.37 -7.96
C GLN A 408 20.38 9.96 -6.54
N ARG A 409 20.23 11.27 -6.45
CA ARG A 409 19.96 12.00 -5.18
C ARG A 409 18.50 12.44 -5.10
N ALA A 410 18.01 12.68 -3.89
CA ALA A 410 16.66 13.18 -3.63
C ALA A 410 16.46 14.65 -4.05
N VAL A 411 17.54 15.41 -4.25
CA VAL A 411 17.50 16.83 -4.61
C VAL A 411 16.73 17.07 -5.91
N GLY A 412 15.81 18.03 -5.89
CA GLY A 412 14.94 18.40 -7.00
C GLY A 412 13.70 17.52 -7.17
N LEU A 413 13.49 16.55 -6.27
CA LEU A 413 12.31 15.68 -6.30
C LEU A 413 11.23 16.17 -5.33
N GLU A 414 10.02 15.72 -5.58
CA GLU A 414 8.86 15.97 -4.74
C GLU A 414 8.74 14.89 -3.66
N LEU A 415 8.64 15.29 -2.40
CA LEU A 415 8.47 14.41 -1.26
C LEU A 415 7.11 13.71 -1.28
N LEU A 416 7.11 12.39 -1.17
CA LEU A 416 5.91 11.56 -1.05
C LEU A 416 5.69 11.09 0.38
N SER A 417 6.75 10.56 0.99
CA SER A 417 6.72 10.08 2.36
C SER A 417 8.11 10.13 2.98
N TRP A 418 8.13 10.18 4.30
CA TRP A 418 9.31 10.05 5.12
C TRP A 418 9.25 8.71 5.88
N PHE A 419 10.40 8.09 6.10
CA PHE A 419 10.48 6.84 6.85
C PHE A 419 11.75 6.76 7.69
N CYS A 420 11.67 6.01 8.78
CA CYS A 420 12.81 5.65 9.62
C CYS A 420 12.67 4.22 10.11
N PHE A 421 13.78 3.47 10.16
CA PHE A 421 13.76 2.13 10.72
C PHE A 421 15.09 1.72 11.34
N THR A 422 15.05 0.65 12.12
CA THR A 422 16.21 -0.08 12.63
C THR A 422 15.97 -1.59 12.59
N THR A 423 17.01 -2.39 12.57
CA THR A 423 16.92 -3.86 12.72
C THR A 423 16.90 -4.30 14.19
N GLN A 424 17.17 -3.37 15.12
CA GLN A 424 17.31 -3.65 16.55
C GLN A 424 15.97 -3.51 17.28
N ARG A 425 15.40 -4.62 17.77
CA ARG A 425 14.14 -4.62 18.52
C ARG A 425 14.24 -3.80 19.80
N GLU A 426 15.34 -4.00 20.50
CA GLU A 426 15.58 -3.47 21.84
C GLU A 426 15.71 -1.94 21.80
N ALA A 427 16.01 -1.37 20.63
CA ALA A 427 16.11 0.07 20.43
C ALA A 427 14.83 0.82 20.80
N LYS A 428 13.66 0.17 20.66
CA LYS A 428 12.33 0.77 20.89
C LYS A 428 12.22 2.16 20.23
N LEU A 429 12.62 2.25 18.97
CA LEU A 429 12.65 3.49 18.20
C LEU A 429 11.28 4.19 18.26
N ALA A 430 11.29 5.46 18.69
CA ALA A 430 10.13 6.33 18.70
C ALA A 430 10.49 7.66 18.03
N ILE A 431 9.62 8.14 17.14
CA ILE A 431 9.76 9.43 16.46
C ILE A 431 8.79 10.42 17.09
N THR A 432 9.29 11.57 17.53
CA THR A 432 8.53 12.62 18.22
C THR A 432 8.41 13.91 17.42
N GLY A 433 9.15 14.03 16.32
CA GLY A 433 9.00 15.14 15.38
C GLY A 433 9.77 14.92 14.09
N VAL A 434 9.19 15.34 12.97
CA VAL A 434 9.86 15.37 11.67
C VAL A 434 9.47 16.66 10.95
N GLU A 435 10.46 17.44 10.57
CA GLU A 435 10.26 18.62 9.75
C GLU A 435 11.32 18.74 8.65
N LEU A 436 10.89 19.10 7.46
CA LEU A 436 11.73 19.61 6.40
C LEU A 436 11.85 21.12 6.58
N VAL A 437 13.07 21.56 6.89
CA VAL A 437 13.43 22.97 6.95
C VAL A 437 14.07 23.33 5.61
N GLY A 438 13.39 24.20 4.87
CA GLY A 438 13.89 24.76 3.62
C GLY A 438 14.31 26.22 3.83
N ASN A 439 15.39 26.63 3.15
CA ASN A 439 15.75 28.04 3.00
C ASN A 439 14.79 28.80 2.07
#